data_AF-A0A3C0B052-F1
#
_entry.id   AF-A0A3C0B052-F1
#
_cell.length_a   1.000
_cell.length_b   1.000
_cell.length_c   1.000
_cell.angle_alpha   90.00
_cell.angle_beta   90.00
_cell.angle_gamma   90.00
#
_symmetry.space_group_name_H-M   'P 1'
#
loop_
_entity.id
_entity.type
_entity.pdbx_description
1 polymer ?
#
loop_
_entity_poly.entity_id
_entity_poly.type
_entity_poly.pdbx_seq_one_letter_code
_entity_poly.pdbx_strand_id
1 'polypeptide(L)'
;MTTFEQFNLPKSVQKAIDDLGFTTPTPIQEKTFSVIMSGRDMMGIAQTGTGKTFAYLLPLLKLYKFTPGHTPKIVVLVPTRELVVQVVEEVEKLTKYMSVRTVGIFGGVNINTQKTTVYQGCDILVGTPGRVMDLTLDNVIRFEEMQKLVIDEFDEMLNLGFRTQLTAILAMMPKKRQNILFSATMTDEVDAILNDYFDYPEEVTLSASGTPLENITQITYNVPNFNTKINLLKHLLQTNEDMSRVLVFVNNKKISDLVHTRIEEDFEGQFGVIHSNKSQNYRLSTMAEFQAGNLRGLITTDIMARGLDISNISHVVNFEMPELPELYMHRIGRTGRADATGTAISFVALREEESKFAIELLMDMELPIEVFPEIV
;
A
#
# COMPACT_ATOMS: atom_id res chain seq x y z
N MET A 1 -15.96 -8.83 -22.60
CA MET A 1 -15.55 -8.08 -21.41
C MET A 1 -16.36 -8.60 -20.24
N THR A 2 -15.68 -9.00 -19.17
CA THR A 2 -16.32 -9.38 -17.91
C THR A 2 -16.89 -8.11 -17.26
N THR A 3 -18.09 -8.19 -16.68
CA THR A 3 -18.69 -7.08 -15.91
C THR A 3 -18.89 -7.51 -14.48
N PHE A 4 -18.98 -6.57 -13.54
CA PHE A 4 -19.24 -6.91 -12.13
C PHE A 4 -20.55 -7.69 -11.94
N GLU A 5 -21.54 -7.50 -12.83
CA GLU A 5 -22.79 -8.28 -12.82
C GLU A 5 -22.55 -9.80 -12.92
N GLN A 6 -21.49 -10.23 -13.63
CA GLN A 6 -21.15 -11.64 -13.78
C GLN A 6 -20.63 -12.27 -12.48
N PHE A 7 -20.16 -11.45 -11.53
CA PHE A 7 -19.76 -11.93 -10.21
C PHE A 7 -20.97 -12.35 -9.36
N ASN A 8 -22.21 -12.06 -9.79
CA ASN A 8 -23.45 -12.42 -9.10
C ASN A 8 -23.42 -12.05 -7.61
N LEU A 9 -23.07 -10.79 -7.32
CA LEU A 9 -22.94 -10.27 -5.96
C LEU A 9 -24.32 -10.11 -5.29
N PRO A 10 -24.40 -10.12 -3.94
CA PRO A 10 -25.61 -9.74 -3.25
C PRO A 10 -26.07 -8.34 -3.67
N LYS A 11 -27.39 -8.12 -3.76
CA LYS A 11 -27.96 -6.82 -4.21
C LYS A 11 -27.41 -5.62 -3.44
N SER A 12 -27.12 -5.78 -2.14
CA SER A 12 -26.51 -4.75 -1.31
C SER A 12 -25.11 -4.35 -1.76
N VAL A 13 -24.27 -5.34 -2.10
CA VAL A 13 -22.90 -5.12 -2.57
C VAL A 13 -22.91 -4.60 -4.01
N GLN A 14 -23.75 -5.16 -4.89
CA GLN A 14 -23.88 -4.69 -6.27
C GLN A 14 -24.27 -3.20 -6.30
N LYS A 15 -25.27 -2.81 -5.51
CA LYS A 15 -25.69 -1.41 -5.41
C LYS A 15 -24.57 -0.49 -4.92
N ALA A 16 -23.72 -0.96 -4.02
CA ALA A 16 -22.56 -0.19 -3.57
C ALA A 16 -21.51 -0.01 -4.68
N ILE A 17 -21.28 -1.03 -5.50
CA ILE A 17 -20.41 -0.92 -6.70
C ILE A 17 -21.00 0.08 -7.70
N ASP A 18 -22.31 0.00 -7.96
CA ASP A 18 -23.00 0.89 -8.90
C ASP A 18 -22.88 2.36 -8.45
N ASP A 19 -23.04 2.64 -7.15
CA ASP A 19 -22.85 3.97 -6.55
C ASP A 19 -21.42 4.52 -6.73
N LEU A 20 -20.42 3.62 -6.74
CA LEU A 20 -19.01 3.98 -6.99
C LEU A 20 -18.71 4.20 -8.48
N GLY A 21 -19.66 3.87 -9.37
CA GLY A 21 -19.51 4.03 -10.82
C GLY A 21 -18.61 2.98 -11.49
N PHE A 22 -18.28 1.88 -10.79
CA PHE A 22 -17.44 0.83 -11.34
C PHE A 22 -18.25 -0.16 -12.19
N THR A 23 -17.80 -0.41 -13.42
CA THR A 23 -18.53 -1.25 -14.39
C THR A 23 -17.81 -2.55 -14.72
N THR A 24 -16.48 -2.50 -14.83
CA THR A 24 -15.63 -3.63 -15.20
C THR A 24 -14.63 -3.97 -14.09
N PRO A 25 -14.52 -5.24 -13.67
CA PRO A 25 -13.50 -5.67 -12.72
C PRO A 25 -12.10 -5.55 -13.31
N THR A 26 -11.11 -5.33 -12.45
CA THR A 26 -9.69 -5.37 -12.84
C THR A 26 -9.23 -6.81 -13.05
N PRO A 27 -8.11 -7.05 -13.77
CA PRO A 27 -7.62 -8.41 -14.01
C PRO A 27 -7.37 -9.21 -12.72
N ILE A 28 -6.92 -8.56 -11.63
CA ILE A 28 -6.70 -9.26 -10.35
C ILE A 28 -8.04 -9.66 -9.75
N GLN A 29 -9.04 -8.78 -9.81
CA GLN A 29 -10.38 -9.05 -9.30
C GLN A 29 -11.01 -10.23 -10.05
N GLU A 30 -10.91 -10.28 -11.37
CA GLU A 30 -11.43 -11.39 -12.17
C GLU A 30 -10.76 -12.73 -11.82
N LYS A 31 -9.42 -12.75 -11.79
CA LYS A 31 -8.67 -13.99 -11.60
C LYS A 31 -8.80 -14.55 -10.18
N THR A 32 -8.83 -13.71 -9.15
CA THR A 32 -8.89 -14.17 -7.77
C THR A 32 -10.30 -14.51 -7.32
N PHE A 33 -11.34 -13.92 -7.92
CA PHE A 33 -12.72 -14.07 -7.44
C PHE A 33 -13.15 -15.54 -7.33
N SER A 34 -12.94 -16.33 -8.37
CA SER A 34 -13.35 -17.74 -8.41
C SER A 34 -12.59 -18.60 -7.39
N VAL A 35 -11.29 -18.35 -7.22
CA VAL A 35 -10.43 -19.03 -6.26
C VAL A 35 -10.89 -18.74 -4.83
N ILE A 36 -11.10 -17.46 -4.49
CA ILE A 36 -11.55 -17.09 -3.15
C ILE A 36 -12.95 -17.67 -2.88
N MET A 37 -13.85 -17.62 -3.85
CA MET A 37 -15.19 -18.19 -3.76
C MET A 37 -15.19 -19.72 -3.57
N SER A 38 -14.18 -20.43 -4.05
CA SER A 38 -14.06 -21.89 -3.86
C SER A 38 -13.65 -22.28 -2.44
N GLY A 39 -13.20 -21.32 -1.62
CA GLY A 39 -12.72 -21.55 -0.27
C GLY A 39 -11.29 -22.10 -0.19
N ARG A 40 -10.56 -22.18 -1.30
CA ARG A 40 -9.13 -22.56 -1.32
C ARG A 40 -8.27 -21.42 -0.79
N ASP A 41 -7.17 -21.75 -0.13
CA ASP A 41 -6.15 -20.76 0.20
C ASP A 41 -5.57 -20.19 -1.09
N MET A 42 -5.19 -18.91 -1.06
CA MET A 42 -4.81 -18.17 -2.26
C MET A 42 -3.64 -17.24 -1.95
N MET A 43 -2.68 -17.19 -2.87
CA MET A 43 -1.60 -16.21 -2.88
C MET A 43 -1.67 -15.38 -4.16
N GLY A 44 -2.01 -14.11 -4.01
CA GLY A 44 -2.14 -13.16 -5.11
C GLY A 44 -0.87 -12.33 -5.23
N ILE A 45 -0.13 -12.50 -6.33
CA ILE A 45 1.02 -11.68 -6.63
C ILE A 45 0.58 -10.57 -7.59
N ALA A 46 0.45 -9.37 -7.04
CA ALA A 46 0.01 -8.20 -7.78
C ALA A 46 0.50 -6.89 -7.16
N GLN A 47 0.82 -5.94 -8.02
CA GLN A 47 1.31 -4.63 -7.59
C GLN A 47 0.22 -3.78 -6.92
N THR A 48 0.65 -2.72 -6.25
CA THR A 48 -0.24 -1.73 -5.62
C THR A 48 -1.07 -0.98 -6.67
N GLY A 49 -2.31 -0.62 -6.34
CA GLY A 49 -3.19 0.12 -7.26
C GLY A 49 -3.91 -0.75 -8.31
N THR A 50 -3.70 -2.07 -8.32
CA THR A 50 -4.40 -3.01 -9.24
C THR A 50 -5.81 -3.37 -8.79
N GLY A 51 -6.28 -2.84 -7.65
CA GLY A 51 -7.60 -3.15 -7.10
C GLY A 51 -7.64 -4.39 -6.19
N LYS A 52 -6.50 -4.78 -5.58
CA LYS A 52 -6.37 -5.93 -4.66
C LYS A 52 -7.39 -5.91 -3.51
N THR A 53 -7.62 -4.73 -2.93
CA THR A 53 -8.60 -4.54 -1.85
C THR A 53 -9.98 -5.06 -2.24
N PHE A 54 -10.48 -4.67 -3.41
CA PHE A 54 -11.76 -5.17 -3.91
C PHE A 54 -11.68 -6.64 -4.34
N ALA A 55 -10.50 -7.09 -4.81
CA ALA A 55 -10.28 -8.46 -5.22
C ALA A 55 -10.52 -9.47 -4.08
N TYR A 56 -10.15 -9.15 -2.83
CA TYR A 56 -10.52 -9.97 -1.68
C TYR A 56 -11.86 -9.58 -1.04
N LEU A 57 -12.22 -8.29 -0.98
CA LEU A 57 -13.45 -7.89 -0.29
C LEU A 57 -14.71 -8.40 -1.00
N LEU A 58 -14.78 -8.33 -2.33
CA LEU A 58 -15.98 -8.72 -3.07
C LEU A 58 -16.41 -10.19 -2.85
N PRO A 59 -15.53 -11.20 -3.03
CA PRO A 59 -15.90 -12.58 -2.76
C PRO A 59 -16.16 -12.83 -1.26
N LEU A 60 -15.42 -12.16 -0.36
CA LEU A 60 -15.64 -12.29 1.09
C LEU A 60 -17.00 -11.74 1.52
N LEU A 61 -17.39 -10.56 1.02
CA LEU A 61 -18.71 -9.95 1.29
C LEU A 61 -19.84 -10.74 0.64
N LYS A 62 -19.60 -11.36 -0.52
CA LYS A 62 -20.57 -12.28 -1.14
C LYS A 62 -20.83 -13.52 -0.28
N LEU A 63 -19.79 -14.05 0.37
CA LEU A 63 -19.91 -15.21 1.27
C LEU A 63 -20.34 -14.82 2.69
N TYR A 64 -20.26 -13.55 3.05
CA TYR A 64 -20.58 -13.07 4.39
C TYR A 64 -22.04 -13.37 4.73
N LYS A 65 -22.23 -13.98 5.90
CA LYS A 65 -23.54 -14.21 6.51
C LYS A 65 -23.49 -13.64 7.92
N PHE A 66 -24.48 -12.84 8.28
CA PHE A 66 -24.62 -12.38 9.66
C PHE A 66 -24.84 -13.58 10.59
N THR A 67 -24.13 -13.59 11.72
CA THR A 67 -24.41 -14.52 12.83
C THR A 67 -24.24 -13.72 14.11
N PRO A 68 -25.17 -13.86 15.09
CA PRO A 68 -25.02 -13.22 16.38
C PRO A 68 -23.70 -13.63 17.03
N GLY A 69 -22.86 -12.64 17.37
CA GLY A 69 -21.53 -12.84 17.93
C GLY A 69 -20.82 -11.50 18.14
N HIS A 70 -19.73 -11.52 18.90
CA HIS A 70 -18.90 -10.32 19.16
C HIS A 70 -17.48 -10.44 18.57
N THR A 71 -17.15 -11.57 17.94
CA THR A 71 -15.82 -11.87 17.42
C THR A 71 -15.78 -11.78 15.89
N PRO A 72 -14.64 -11.33 15.33
CA PRO A 72 -14.50 -11.14 13.89
C PRO A 72 -14.53 -12.46 13.13
N LYS A 73 -15.27 -12.46 12.01
CA LYS A 73 -15.29 -13.58 11.05
C LYS A 73 -14.24 -13.45 9.98
N ILE A 74 -13.94 -12.20 9.62
CA ILE A 74 -12.93 -11.82 8.65
C ILE A 74 -11.91 -10.97 9.40
N VAL A 75 -10.65 -11.37 9.34
CA VAL A 75 -9.53 -10.60 9.86
C VAL A 75 -8.65 -10.22 8.68
N VAL A 76 -8.38 -8.92 8.52
CA VAL A 76 -7.49 -8.35 7.52
C VAL A 76 -6.30 -7.74 8.22
N LEU A 77 -5.12 -8.30 8.00
CA LEU A 77 -3.86 -7.74 8.46
C LEU A 77 -3.28 -6.86 7.36
N VAL A 78 -2.83 -5.66 7.74
CA VAL A 78 -2.13 -4.72 6.84
C VAL A 78 -0.90 -4.10 7.54
N PRO A 79 0.17 -3.74 6.84
CA PRO A 79 1.44 -3.30 7.45
C PRO A 79 1.35 -1.97 8.21
N THR A 80 0.57 -1.01 7.72
CA THR A 80 0.60 0.37 8.21
C THR A 80 -0.75 0.85 8.72
N ARG A 81 -0.72 1.89 9.56
CA ARG A 81 -1.94 2.47 10.16
C ARG A 81 -2.78 3.15 9.10
N GLU A 82 -2.10 3.80 8.17
CA GLU A 82 -2.70 4.50 7.04
C GLU A 82 -3.46 3.51 6.15
N LEU A 83 -2.87 2.33 5.91
CA LEU A 83 -3.54 1.27 5.16
C LEU A 83 -4.72 0.66 5.94
N VAL A 84 -4.68 0.61 7.29
CA VAL A 84 -5.87 0.22 8.07
C VAL A 84 -7.02 1.18 7.80
N VAL A 85 -6.78 2.48 7.88
CA VAL A 85 -7.82 3.49 7.63
C VAL A 85 -8.38 3.35 6.22
N GLN A 86 -7.50 3.25 5.21
CA GLN A 86 -7.92 3.10 3.82
C GLN A 86 -8.75 1.83 3.60
N VAL A 87 -8.31 0.67 4.12
CA VAL A 87 -9.06 -0.58 3.96
C VAL A 87 -10.40 -0.54 4.69
N VAL A 88 -10.47 0.09 5.88
CA VAL A 88 -11.74 0.29 6.58
C VAL A 88 -12.70 1.13 5.75
N GLU A 89 -12.23 2.24 5.18
CA GLU A 89 -13.05 3.08 4.28
C GLU A 89 -13.54 2.29 3.05
N GLU A 90 -12.69 1.47 2.43
CA GLU A 90 -13.09 0.62 1.30
C GLU A 90 -14.13 -0.44 1.70
N VAL A 91 -14.00 -1.05 2.88
CA VAL A 91 -15.02 -1.96 3.42
C VAL A 91 -16.33 -1.22 3.64
N GLU A 92 -16.30 -0.03 4.23
CA GLU A 92 -17.49 0.79 4.50
C GLU A 92 -18.20 1.21 3.21
N LYS A 93 -17.46 1.58 2.17
CA LYS A 93 -18.02 1.85 0.84
C LYS A 93 -18.79 0.64 0.30
N LEU A 94 -18.18 -0.55 0.32
CA LEU A 94 -18.80 -1.78 -0.19
C LEU A 94 -19.93 -2.33 0.70
N THR A 95 -19.95 -1.97 1.99
CA THR A 95 -20.94 -2.43 2.97
C THR A 95 -22.00 -1.39 3.31
N LYS A 96 -22.07 -0.25 2.61
CA LYS A 96 -23.07 0.82 2.77
C LYS A 96 -24.51 0.33 2.88
N TYR A 97 -24.85 -0.78 2.21
CA TYR A 97 -26.19 -1.39 2.20
C TYR A 97 -26.25 -2.74 2.94
N MET A 98 -25.29 -3.02 3.82
CA MET A 98 -25.20 -4.21 4.64
C MET A 98 -25.17 -3.86 6.13
N SER A 99 -25.66 -4.76 6.97
CA SER A 99 -25.47 -4.66 8.42
C SER A 99 -24.18 -5.40 8.79
N VAL A 100 -23.04 -4.74 8.59
CA VAL A 100 -21.69 -5.24 8.89
C VAL A 100 -20.97 -4.21 9.74
N ARG A 101 -20.38 -4.64 10.85
CA ARG A 101 -19.55 -3.80 11.71
C ARG A 101 -18.08 -4.02 11.44
N THR A 102 -17.44 -3.03 10.82
CA THR A 102 -16.00 -3.02 10.55
C THR A 102 -15.27 -2.27 11.65
N VAL A 103 -14.15 -2.80 12.14
CA VAL A 103 -13.31 -2.15 13.15
C VAL A 103 -11.87 -2.10 12.67
N GLY A 104 -11.32 -0.89 12.60
CA GLY A 104 -9.90 -0.63 12.35
C GLY A 104 -9.10 -0.53 13.65
N ILE A 105 -8.02 -1.29 13.79
CA ILE A 105 -7.11 -1.23 14.93
C ILE A 105 -5.65 -1.10 14.51
N PHE A 106 -4.91 -0.23 15.18
CA PHE A 106 -3.50 0.00 14.91
C PHE A 106 -2.77 0.66 16.08
N GLY A 107 -1.44 0.54 16.09
CA GLY A 107 -0.57 1.06 17.15
C GLY A 107 -0.56 2.60 17.27
N GLY A 108 0.06 3.12 18.32
CA GLY A 108 0.32 4.57 18.51
C GLY A 108 -0.89 5.46 18.78
N VAL A 109 -2.06 4.87 19.00
CA VAL A 109 -3.24 5.52 19.60
C VAL A 109 -3.63 4.78 20.88
N ASN A 110 -4.47 5.41 21.71
CA ASN A 110 -4.92 4.84 22.98
C ASN A 110 -5.53 3.45 22.80
N ILE A 111 -4.89 2.44 23.39
CA ILE A 111 -5.32 1.04 23.28
C ILE A 111 -6.71 0.82 23.91
N ASN A 112 -7.04 1.50 25.01
CA ASN A 112 -8.31 1.33 25.70
C ASN A 112 -9.50 1.81 24.88
N THR A 113 -9.31 2.85 24.04
CA THR A 113 -10.36 3.28 23.10
C THR A 113 -10.65 2.17 22.09
N GLN A 114 -9.61 1.54 21.52
CA GLN A 114 -9.80 0.42 20.60
C GLN A 114 -10.35 -0.82 21.31
N LYS A 115 -9.98 -1.09 22.57
CA LYS A 115 -10.62 -2.15 23.37
C LYS A 115 -12.12 -1.96 23.43
N THR A 116 -12.58 -0.78 23.82
CA THR A 116 -14.00 -0.45 23.90
C THR A 116 -14.70 -0.62 22.54
N THR A 117 -14.08 -0.18 21.45
CA THR A 117 -14.64 -0.33 20.10
C THR A 117 -14.81 -1.80 19.69
N VAL A 118 -13.82 -2.65 19.99
CA VAL A 118 -13.89 -4.09 19.72
C VAL A 118 -14.92 -4.78 20.61
N TYR A 119 -15.03 -4.41 21.90
CA TYR A 119 -16.01 -4.98 22.83
C TYR A 119 -17.47 -4.78 22.41
N GLN A 120 -17.75 -3.73 21.65
CA GLN A 120 -19.09 -3.49 21.09
C GLN A 120 -19.46 -4.45 19.94
N GLY A 121 -18.54 -5.33 19.53
CA GLY A 121 -18.68 -6.28 18.43
C GLY A 121 -17.83 -5.90 17.21
N CYS A 122 -17.49 -6.90 16.40
CA CYS A 122 -16.71 -6.73 15.20
C CYS A 122 -17.00 -7.90 14.26
N ASP A 123 -17.48 -7.62 13.04
CA ASP A 123 -17.67 -8.62 11.99
C ASP A 123 -16.41 -8.76 11.14
N ILE A 124 -15.82 -7.61 10.77
CA ILE A 124 -14.60 -7.48 9.98
C ILE A 124 -13.59 -6.67 10.79
N LEU A 125 -12.48 -7.29 11.15
CA LEU A 125 -11.38 -6.63 11.83
C LEU A 125 -10.31 -6.29 10.80
N VAL A 126 -9.90 -5.04 10.73
CA VAL A 126 -8.74 -4.60 9.94
C VAL A 126 -7.69 -4.08 10.89
N GLY A 127 -6.45 -4.55 10.81
CA GLY A 127 -5.43 -4.04 11.72
C GLY A 127 -3.98 -4.34 11.42
N THR A 128 -3.10 -3.58 12.08
CA THR A 128 -1.66 -3.82 12.02
C THR A 128 -1.26 -4.97 12.95
N PRO A 129 -0.32 -5.86 12.57
CA PRO A 129 0.05 -7.04 13.36
C PRO A 129 0.34 -6.73 14.84
N GLY A 130 1.12 -5.68 15.13
CA GLY A 130 1.43 -5.30 16.52
C GLY A 130 0.19 -5.06 17.39
N ARG A 131 -0.80 -4.31 16.89
CA ARG A 131 -2.00 -3.97 17.68
C ARG A 131 -2.98 -5.14 17.78
N VAL A 132 -3.08 -5.95 16.72
CA VAL A 132 -3.86 -7.18 16.75
C VAL A 132 -3.29 -8.11 17.83
N MET A 133 -1.97 -8.25 17.90
CA MET A 133 -1.29 -9.02 18.94
C MET A 133 -1.61 -8.47 20.33
N ASP A 134 -1.39 -7.17 20.58
CA ASP A 134 -1.65 -6.54 21.88
C ASP A 134 -3.08 -6.85 22.39
N LEU A 135 -4.08 -6.65 21.53
CA LEU A 135 -5.49 -6.84 21.89
C LEU A 135 -5.89 -8.31 21.99
N THR A 136 -5.18 -9.22 21.31
CA THR A 136 -5.38 -10.66 21.47
C THR A 136 -4.80 -11.14 22.81
N LEU A 137 -3.61 -10.67 23.18
CA LEU A 137 -2.97 -10.98 24.47
C LEU A 137 -3.78 -10.46 25.65
N ASP A 138 -4.44 -9.31 25.49
CA ASP A 138 -5.38 -8.75 26.47
C ASP A 138 -6.77 -9.46 26.47
N ASN A 139 -6.95 -10.52 25.67
CA ASN A 139 -8.19 -11.28 25.51
C ASN A 139 -9.40 -10.41 25.11
N VAL A 140 -9.14 -9.32 24.38
CA VAL A 140 -10.15 -8.41 23.84
C VAL A 140 -10.60 -8.89 22.47
N ILE A 141 -9.65 -9.33 21.65
CA ILE A 141 -9.90 -10.00 20.38
C ILE A 141 -9.79 -11.49 20.62
N ARG A 142 -10.78 -12.23 20.10
CA ARG A 142 -10.75 -13.68 20.08
C ARG A 142 -11.11 -14.16 18.69
N PHE A 143 -10.46 -15.25 18.25
CA PHE A 143 -10.53 -15.72 16.87
C PHE A 143 -11.40 -16.96 16.67
N GLU A 144 -12.14 -17.45 17.68
CA GLU A 144 -12.77 -18.77 17.61
C GLU A 144 -13.81 -18.89 16.48
N GLU A 145 -14.49 -17.79 16.14
CA GLU A 145 -15.47 -17.74 15.05
C GLU A 145 -14.89 -17.25 13.73
N MET A 146 -13.58 -16.98 13.69
CA MET A 146 -12.90 -16.48 12.50
C MET A 146 -12.84 -17.56 11.42
N GLN A 147 -13.20 -17.18 10.20
CA GLN A 147 -13.28 -18.08 9.05
C GLN A 147 -12.31 -17.70 7.94
N LYS A 148 -11.94 -16.42 7.85
CA LYS A 148 -11.20 -15.85 6.73
C LYS A 148 -10.09 -14.95 7.26
N LEU A 149 -8.85 -15.27 6.86
CA LEU A 149 -7.69 -14.42 7.05
C LEU A 149 -7.32 -13.76 5.73
N VAL A 150 -7.12 -12.45 5.76
CA VAL A 150 -6.45 -11.71 4.70
C VAL A 150 -5.14 -11.15 5.25
N ILE A 151 -4.04 -11.33 4.53
CA ILE A 151 -2.79 -10.61 4.76
C ILE A 151 -2.49 -9.84 3.48
N ASP A 152 -2.61 -8.51 3.53
CA ASP A 152 -2.30 -7.65 2.38
C ASP A 152 -0.95 -6.95 2.60
N GLU A 153 -0.22 -6.75 1.51
CA GLU A 153 1.17 -6.30 1.49
C GLU A 153 2.07 -7.16 2.38
N PHE A 154 2.04 -8.47 2.13
CA PHE A 154 2.72 -9.46 2.98
C PHE A 154 4.24 -9.27 3.02
N ASP A 155 4.88 -9.03 1.87
CA ASP A 155 6.29 -8.65 1.74
C ASP A 155 6.64 -7.43 2.60
N GLU A 156 5.80 -6.39 2.58
CA GLU A 156 6.02 -5.17 3.37
C GLU A 156 5.94 -5.43 4.87
N MET A 157 5.03 -6.30 5.32
CA MET A 157 4.97 -6.64 6.74
C MET A 157 6.26 -7.27 7.25
N LEU A 158 6.89 -8.12 6.43
CA LEU A 158 8.17 -8.75 6.77
C LEU A 158 9.30 -7.73 6.78
N ASN A 159 9.34 -6.84 5.77
CA ASN A 159 10.30 -5.74 5.71
C ASN A 159 10.22 -4.80 6.92
N LEU A 160 9.01 -4.55 7.45
CA LEU A 160 8.79 -3.76 8.66
C LEU A 160 9.09 -4.52 9.96
N GLY A 161 9.53 -5.77 9.87
CA GLY A 161 9.92 -6.60 11.01
C GLY A 161 8.74 -7.22 11.76
N PHE A 162 7.55 -7.33 11.14
CA PHE A 162 6.38 -7.93 11.80
C PHE A 162 6.36 -9.46 11.83
N ARG A 163 7.42 -10.12 11.36
CA ARG A 163 7.52 -11.59 11.30
C ARG A 163 7.10 -12.27 12.61
N THR A 164 7.64 -11.82 13.74
CA THR A 164 7.34 -12.41 15.06
C THR A 164 5.88 -12.23 15.46
N GLN A 165 5.30 -11.05 15.20
CA GLN A 165 3.91 -10.76 15.52
C GLN A 165 2.98 -11.58 14.62
N LEU A 166 3.28 -11.68 13.33
CA LEU A 166 2.49 -12.47 12.38
C LEU A 166 2.45 -13.94 12.75
N THR A 167 3.61 -14.58 12.97
CA THR A 167 3.68 -16.01 13.28
C THR A 167 2.94 -16.35 14.57
N ALA A 168 3.06 -15.50 15.59
CA ALA A 168 2.35 -15.69 16.85
C ALA A 168 0.83 -15.42 16.72
N ILE A 169 0.39 -14.45 15.91
CA ILE A 169 -1.04 -14.28 15.60
C ILE A 169 -1.59 -15.51 14.87
N LEU A 170 -0.88 -16.00 13.85
CA LEU A 170 -1.27 -17.18 13.08
C LEU A 170 -1.41 -18.43 13.97
N ALA A 171 -0.54 -18.57 14.97
CA ALA A 171 -0.60 -19.66 15.95
C ALA A 171 -1.82 -19.59 16.90
N MET A 172 -2.35 -18.39 17.14
CA MET A 172 -3.56 -18.19 17.96
C MET A 172 -4.87 -18.32 17.17
N MET A 173 -4.81 -18.32 15.83
CA MET A 173 -5.99 -18.43 14.97
C MET A 173 -6.45 -19.90 14.78
N PRO A 174 -7.74 -20.14 14.51
CA PRO A 174 -8.24 -21.48 14.22
C PRO A 174 -7.52 -22.11 13.02
N LYS A 175 -7.19 -23.40 13.13
CA LYS A 175 -6.55 -24.15 12.03
C LYS A 175 -7.42 -24.19 10.77
N LYS A 176 -8.75 -24.36 10.95
CA LYS A 176 -9.70 -24.40 9.84
C LYS A 176 -10.20 -23.00 9.51
N ARG A 177 -9.51 -22.34 8.59
CA ARG A 177 -9.85 -21.04 8.00
C ARG A 177 -9.38 -21.02 6.55
N GLN A 178 -9.89 -20.08 5.76
CA GLN A 178 -9.29 -19.78 4.45
C GLN A 178 -8.28 -18.65 4.64
N ASN A 179 -7.09 -18.81 4.07
CA ASN A 179 -6.05 -17.79 4.04
C ASN A 179 -5.97 -17.16 2.64
N ILE A 180 -6.00 -15.84 2.59
CA ILE A 180 -5.96 -15.05 1.36
C ILE A 180 -4.82 -14.07 1.50
N LEU A 181 -3.76 -14.25 0.73
CA LEU A 181 -2.53 -13.53 0.87
C LEU A 181 -2.33 -12.68 -0.38
N PHE A 182 -1.93 -11.42 -0.20
CA PHE A 182 -1.54 -10.55 -1.28
C PHE A 182 -0.15 -9.98 -1.01
N SER A 183 0.72 -10.12 -1.99
CA SER A 183 2.06 -9.54 -1.97
C SER A 183 2.35 -8.90 -3.32
N ALA A 184 3.23 -7.92 -3.34
CA ALA A 184 3.73 -7.39 -4.60
C ALA A 184 4.89 -8.22 -5.15
N THR A 185 5.71 -8.81 -4.27
CA THR A 185 6.87 -9.62 -4.63
C THR A 185 6.89 -10.95 -3.88
N MET A 186 7.60 -11.93 -4.44
CA MET A 186 7.93 -13.20 -3.78
C MET A 186 9.37 -13.16 -3.33
N THR A 187 9.61 -12.73 -2.10
CA THR A 187 10.93 -12.80 -1.47
C THR A 187 11.11 -14.15 -0.79
N ASP A 188 12.36 -14.55 -0.53
CA ASP A 188 12.67 -15.78 0.21
C ASP A 188 11.99 -15.83 1.59
N GLU A 189 11.81 -14.68 2.24
CA GLU A 189 11.10 -14.61 3.53
C GLU A 189 9.60 -14.86 3.38
N VAL A 190 8.97 -14.32 2.32
CA VAL A 190 7.56 -14.59 2.01
C VAL A 190 7.38 -16.09 1.74
N ASP A 191 8.24 -16.67 0.89
CA ASP A 191 8.18 -18.09 0.55
C ASP A 191 8.38 -19.00 1.77
N ALA A 192 9.33 -18.66 2.65
CA ALA A 192 9.55 -19.41 3.88
C ALA A 192 8.30 -19.44 4.79
N ILE A 193 7.62 -18.31 5.00
CA ILE A 193 6.43 -18.26 5.85
C ILE A 193 5.24 -18.93 5.15
N LEU A 194 5.13 -18.83 3.83
CA LEU A 194 4.12 -19.56 3.05
C LEU A 194 4.21 -21.06 3.31
N ASN A 195 5.41 -21.64 3.18
CA ASN A 195 5.64 -23.06 3.37
C ASN A 195 5.41 -23.54 4.81
N ASP A 196 5.67 -22.68 5.81
CA ASP A 196 5.55 -23.05 7.22
C ASP A 196 4.10 -22.96 7.76
N TYR A 197 3.28 -22.05 7.25
CA TYR A 197 1.98 -21.69 7.86
C TYR A 197 0.76 -21.89 6.97
N PHE A 198 0.93 -22.16 5.68
CA PHE A 198 -0.17 -22.21 4.71
C PHE A 198 -0.13 -23.50 3.88
N ASP A 199 -1.29 -24.14 3.72
CA ASP A 199 -1.40 -25.43 3.05
C ASP A 199 -1.63 -25.25 1.53
N TYR A 200 -0.54 -25.19 0.75
CA TYR A 200 -0.55 -25.14 -0.71
C TYR A 200 -1.54 -24.10 -1.31
N PRO A 201 -1.34 -22.80 -1.05
CA PRO A 201 -2.21 -21.77 -1.60
C PRO A 201 -2.16 -21.78 -3.14
N GLU A 202 -3.31 -21.58 -3.77
CA GLU A 202 -3.37 -21.39 -5.22
C GLU A 202 -2.75 -20.04 -5.58
N GLU A 203 -1.67 -20.07 -6.35
CA GLU A 203 -0.97 -18.88 -6.79
C GLU A 203 -1.71 -18.22 -7.96
N VAL A 204 -2.12 -16.98 -7.77
CA VAL A 204 -2.71 -16.14 -8.81
C VAL A 204 -1.76 -14.99 -9.09
N THR A 205 -0.96 -15.17 -10.14
CA THR A 205 0.01 -14.18 -10.57
C THR A 205 -0.55 -13.34 -11.70
N LEU A 206 -0.62 -12.03 -11.47
CA LEU A 206 -0.65 -11.10 -12.59
C LEU A 206 0.79 -10.90 -13.06
N SER A 207 1.05 -11.28 -14.32
CA SER A 207 2.22 -10.80 -15.05
C SER A 207 2.35 -9.30 -14.80
N ALA A 208 3.51 -8.87 -14.26
CA ALA A 208 3.79 -7.56 -13.66
C ALA A 208 2.89 -6.43 -14.18
N SER A 209 1.66 -6.34 -13.66
CA SER A 209 0.74 -5.28 -14.00
C SER A 209 0.91 -4.22 -12.93
N GLY A 210 2.04 -3.52 -13.01
CA GLY A 210 2.10 -2.16 -12.51
C GLY A 210 1.36 -1.23 -13.43
N THR A 211 1.51 0.07 -13.20
CA THR A 211 1.73 0.93 -14.35
C THR A 211 2.73 0.20 -15.25
N PRO A 212 2.37 -0.22 -16.47
CA PRO A 212 3.35 -0.89 -17.30
C PRO A 212 4.51 0.09 -17.45
N LEU A 213 5.75 -0.37 -17.32
CA LEU A 213 6.93 0.52 -17.30
C LEU A 213 6.92 1.48 -18.50
N GLU A 214 6.30 1.08 -19.61
CA GLU A 214 6.02 1.89 -20.80
C GLU A 214 5.20 3.17 -20.55
N ASN A 215 4.36 3.22 -19.52
CA ASN A 215 3.59 4.40 -19.10
C ASN A 215 4.39 5.30 -18.14
N ILE A 216 5.57 4.88 -17.67
CA ILE A 216 6.45 5.68 -16.81
C ILE A 216 7.69 6.08 -17.59
N THR A 217 7.78 7.37 -17.95
CA THR A 217 9.04 7.94 -18.43
C THR A 217 10.02 7.98 -17.27
N GLN A 218 11.10 7.21 -17.37
CA GLN A 218 12.16 7.17 -16.37
C GLN A 218 13.33 8.04 -16.81
N ILE A 219 13.86 8.84 -15.89
CA ILE A 219 14.96 9.77 -16.14
C ILE A 219 15.95 9.66 -14.98
N THR A 220 17.24 9.61 -15.28
CA THR A 220 18.30 9.57 -14.27
C THR A 220 19.27 10.73 -14.43
N TYR A 221 19.59 11.39 -13.33
CA TYR A 221 20.66 12.40 -13.28
C TYR A 221 21.77 11.92 -12.36
N ASN A 222 22.99 11.88 -12.90
CA ASN A 222 24.19 11.70 -12.10
C ASN A 222 24.50 13.02 -11.37
N VAL A 223 24.67 12.93 -10.06
CA VAL A 223 24.78 14.08 -9.16
C VAL A 223 25.95 13.89 -8.21
N PRO A 224 26.84 14.88 -8.03
CA PRO A 224 28.06 14.69 -7.25
C PRO A 224 27.81 14.62 -5.73
N ASN A 225 26.78 15.30 -5.22
CA ASN A 225 26.54 15.41 -3.78
C ASN A 225 25.11 15.87 -3.45
N PHE A 226 24.77 15.86 -2.16
CA PHE A 226 23.46 16.25 -1.63
C PHE A 226 23.03 17.67 -2.02
N ASN A 227 23.93 18.67 -1.98
CA ASN A 227 23.56 20.04 -2.31
C ASN A 227 23.20 20.17 -3.79
N THR A 228 23.91 19.47 -4.68
CA THR A 228 23.56 19.43 -6.10
C THR A 228 22.21 18.74 -6.33
N LYS A 229 21.86 17.72 -5.54
CA LYS A 229 20.50 17.13 -5.57
C LYS A 229 19.42 18.16 -5.20
N ILE A 230 19.67 19.00 -4.18
CA ILE A 230 18.74 20.07 -3.80
C ILE A 230 18.59 21.09 -4.93
N ASN A 231 19.69 21.57 -5.51
CA ASN A 231 19.65 22.52 -6.62
C ASN A 231 18.88 21.95 -7.81
N LEU A 232 19.15 20.69 -8.16
CA LEU A 232 18.46 20.01 -9.25
C LEU A 232 16.97 19.88 -8.97
N LEU A 233 16.58 19.49 -7.75
CA LEU A 233 15.17 19.42 -7.37
C LEU A 233 14.49 20.79 -7.52
N LYS A 234 15.10 21.86 -7.00
CA LYS A 234 14.57 23.22 -7.12
C LYS A 234 14.43 23.65 -8.57
N HIS A 235 15.46 23.42 -9.37
CA HIS A 235 15.46 23.74 -10.79
C HIS A 235 14.31 23.03 -11.52
N LEU A 236 14.20 21.71 -11.37
CA LEU A 236 13.13 20.93 -12.00
C LEU A 236 11.73 21.42 -11.56
N LEU A 237 11.53 21.69 -10.27
CA LEU A 237 10.27 22.20 -9.75
C LEU A 237 9.92 23.62 -10.25
N GLN A 238 10.92 24.43 -10.59
CA GLN A 238 10.74 25.78 -11.15
C GLN A 238 10.51 25.76 -12.66
N THR A 239 11.23 24.92 -13.40
CA THR A 239 11.24 24.96 -14.87
C THR A 239 10.30 23.97 -15.53
N ASN A 240 9.86 22.93 -14.81
CA ASN A 240 8.93 21.94 -15.34
C ASN A 240 7.51 22.19 -14.76
N GLU A 241 6.67 22.81 -15.57
CA GLU A 241 5.27 23.11 -15.22
C GLU A 241 4.41 21.85 -15.03
N ASP A 242 4.79 20.72 -15.64
CA ASP A 242 4.07 19.45 -15.51
C ASP A 242 4.25 18.80 -14.12
N MET A 243 5.22 19.25 -13.33
CA MET A 243 5.42 18.83 -11.93
C MET A 243 4.36 19.42 -10.99
N SER A 244 3.10 19.19 -11.29
CA SER A 244 1.94 19.72 -10.57
C SER A 244 1.58 18.92 -9.32
N ARG A 245 1.90 17.63 -9.31
CA ARG A 245 1.67 16.72 -8.17
C ARG A 245 2.84 15.77 -7.99
N VAL A 246 3.65 15.99 -6.95
CA VAL A 246 5.00 15.40 -6.84
C VAL A 246 5.19 14.60 -5.56
N LEU A 247 5.78 13.41 -5.67
CA LEU A 247 6.30 12.66 -4.53
C LEU A 247 7.82 12.64 -4.56
N VAL A 248 8.48 13.06 -3.47
CA VAL A 248 9.93 13.05 -3.33
C VAL A 248 10.32 12.01 -2.28
N PHE A 249 10.96 10.93 -2.72
CA PHE A 249 11.40 9.84 -1.86
C PHE A 249 12.84 10.00 -1.39
N VAL A 250 13.05 9.78 -0.10
CA VAL A 250 14.36 9.76 0.58
C VAL A 250 14.46 8.53 1.48
N ASN A 251 15.66 8.12 1.85
CA ASN A 251 15.82 6.85 2.59
C ASN A 251 15.64 7.02 4.11
N ASN A 252 15.75 8.24 4.63
CA ASN A 252 15.60 8.45 6.07
C ASN A 252 14.89 9.76 6.46
N LYS A 253 14.29 9.72 7.65
CA LYS A 253 13.47 10.78 8.23
C LYS A 253 14.22 12.11 8.44
N LYS A 254 15.53 12.07 8.74
CA LYS A 254 16.32 13.29 8.94
C LYS A 254 16.53 14.00 7.60
N ILE A 255 16.78 13.24 6.55
CA ILE A 255 16.94 13.76 5.20
C ILE A 255 15.61 14.31 4.67
N SER A 256 14.45 13.70 4.96
CA SER A 256 13.17 14.28 4.54
C SER A 256 12.92 15.65 5.15
N ASP A 257 13.20 15.82 6.45
CA ASP A 257 13.08 17.12 7.12
C ASP A 257 14.10 18.14 6.56
N LEU A 258 15.31 17.69 6.25
CA LEU A 258 16.37 18.54 5.68
C LEU A 258 16.03 19.00 4.26
N VAL A 259 15.56 18.10 3.40
CA VAL A 259 15.13 18.43 2.03
C VAL A 259 13.99 19.43 2.08
N HIS A 260 12.99 19.20 2.93
CA HIS A 260 11.87 20.12 3.12
C HIS A 260 12.33 21.51 3.52
N THR A 261 13.14 21.60 4.58
CA THR A 261 13.72 22.87 5.06
C THR A 261 14.48 23.61 3.95
N ARG A 262 15.22 22.87 3.10
CA ARG A 262 16.04 23.47 2.04
C ARG A 262 15.23 23.97 0.85
N ILE A 263 14.06 23.42 0.57
CA ILE A 263 13.20 23.86 -0.53
C ILE A 263 12.13 24.87 -0.09
N GLU A 264 11.81 24.93 1.20
CA GLU A 264 10.73 25.80 1.74
C GLU A 264 10.94 27.28 1.40
N GLU A 265 12.18 27.76 1.33
CA GLU A 265 12.50 29.15 0.95
C GLU A 265 11.96 29.54 -0.44
N ASP A 266 11.95 28.61 -1.39
CA ASP A 266 11.50 28.84 -2.77
C ASP A 266 10.07 28.35 -3.03
N PHE A 267 9.55 27.45 -2.19
CA PHE A 267 8.28 26.74 -2.38
C PHE A 267 7.41 26.75 -1.12
N GLU A 268 7.41 27.86 -0.38
CA GLU A 268 6.73 28.03 0.91
C GLU A 268 5.28 27.49 0.86
N GLY A 269 4.97 26.57 1.79
CA GLY A 269 3.64 25.97 1.92
C GLY A 269 3.21 25.02 0.80
N GLN A 270 4.05 24.74 -0.20
CA GLN A 270 3.69 23.85 -1.32
C GLN A 270 3.98 22.38 -1.03
N PHE A 271 4.88 22.07 -0.09
CA PHE A 271 5.30 20.69 0.20
C PHE A 271 5.06 20.31 1.66
N GLY A 272 4.51 19.11 1.85
CA GLY A 272 4.40 18.46 3.16
C GLY A 272 5.47 17.41 3.38
N VAL A 273 5.69 16.99 4.64
CA VAL A 273 6.64 15.92 4.99
C VAL A 273 5.94 14.77 5.68
N ILE A 274 6.13 13.54 5.22
CA ILE A 274 5.57 12.36 5.88
C ILE A 274 6.66 11.32 6.15
N HIS A 275 6.90 11.01 7.42
CA HIS A 275 7.78 9.92 7.84
C HIS A 275 7.38 9.41 9.23
N SER A 276 7.95 8.28 9.66
CA SER A 276 7.59 7.58 10.92
C SER A 276 7.69 8.43 12.20
N ASN A 277 8.58 9.42 12.25
CA ASN A 277 8.70 10.34 13.39
C ASN A 277 7.63 11.46 13.48
N LYS A 278 6.83 11.72 12.43
CA LYS A 278 5.75 12.71 12.51
C LYS A 278 4.56 12.12 13.29
N SER A 279 3.80 12.98 13.98
CA SER A 279 2.60 12.52 14.69
C SER A 279 1.55 11.97 13.72
N GLN A 280 0.70 11.05 14.19
CA GLN A 280 -0.35 10.46 13.34
C GLN A 280 -1.26 11.54 12.74
N ASN A 281 -1.74 12.45 13.58
CA ASN A 281 -2.65 13.52 13.16
C ASN A 281 -2.00 14.39 12.09
N TYR A 282 -0.72 14.70 12.23
CA TYR A 282 0.03 15.45 11.24
C TYR A 282 0.14 14.68 9.91
N ARG A 283 0.46 13.38 9.95
CA ARG A 283 0.54 12.56 8.72
C ARG A 283 -0.80 12.48 8.01
N LEU A 284 -1.89 12.26 8.75
CA LEU A 284 -3.25 12.20 8.19
C LEU A 284 -3.70 13.56 7.65
N SER A 285 -3.46 14.66 8.36
CA SER A 285 -3.83 16.00 7.89
C SER A 285 -3.03 16.39 6.65
N THR A 286 -1.72 16.15 6.65
CA THR A 286 -0.84 16.42 5.51
C THR A 286 -1.24 15.60 4.30
N MET A 287 -1.60 14.32 4.48
CA MET A 287 -2.11 13.48 3.41
C MET A 287 -3.44 14.00 2.86
N ALA A 288 -4.37 14.40 3.73
CA ALA A 288 -5.65 14.96 3.31
C ALA A 288 -5.48 16.27 2.53
N GLU A 289 -4.57 17.15 2.97
CA GLU A 289 -4.22 18.38 2.25
C GLU A 289 -3.62 18.08 0.87
N PHE A 290 -2.74 17.10 0.77
CA PHE A 290 -2.19 16.66 -0.51
C PHE A 290 -3.26 16.03 -1.42
N GLN A 291 -4.16 15.21 -0.88
CA GLN A 291 -5.27 14.61 -1.63
C GLN A 291 -6.24 15.67 -2.16
N ALA A 292 -6.51 16.71 -1.35
CA ALA A 292 -7.34 17.85 -1.73
C ALA A 292 -6.67 18.81 -2.75
N GLY A 293 -5.38 18.64 -3.03
CA GLY A 293 -4.63 19.51 -3.95
C GLY A 293 -4.14 20.81 -3.32
N ASN A 294 -4.18 20.93 -1.98
CA ASN A 294 -3.66 22.10 -1.27
C ASN A 294 -2.13 22.08 -1.18
N LEU A 295 -1.53 20.90 -1.26
CA LEU A 295 -0.08 20.72 -1.39
C LEU A 295 0.26 20.27 -2.80
N ARG A 296 1.30 20.87 -3.38
CA ARG A 296 1.89 20.47 -4.67
C ARG A 296 2.62 19.13 -4.54
N GLY A 297 3.21 18.84 -3.39
CA GLY A 297 3.94 17.59 -3.23
C GLY A 297 4.17 17.13 -1.78
N LEU A 298 4.68 15.91 -1.67
CA LEU A 298 5.09 15.33 -0.39
C LEU A 298 6.54 14.85 -0.47
N ILE A 299 7.31 15.14 0.58
CA ILE A 299 8.62 14.55 0.83
C ILE A 299 8.45 13.43 1.84
N THR A 300 8.91 12.23 1.51
CA THR A 300 8.61 11.05 2.31
C THR A 300 9.65 9.94 2.23
N THR A 301 9.61 9.04 3.21
CA THR A 301 10.35 7.77 3.18
C THR A 301 9.49 6.68 2.56
N ASP A 302 10.02 5.45 2.48
CA ASP A 302 9.30 4.29 1.92
C ASP A 302 7.98 3.92 2.62
N ILE A 303 7.70 4.55 3.77
CA ILE A 303 6.41 4.41 4.46
C ILE A 303 5.22 4.81 3.58
N MET A 304 5.42 5.70 2.59
CA MET A 304 4.40 6.08 1.61
C MET A 304 4.60 5.43 0.23
N ALA A 305 5.65 4.61 0.06
CA ALA A 305 5.94 3.94 -1.21
C ALA A 305 4.99 2.78 -1.49
N ARG A 306 4.25 2.29 -0.48
CA ARG A 306 3.34 1.13 -0.55
C ARG A 306 1.96 1.47 0.04
N GLY A 307 0.92 0.75 -0.38
CA GLY A 307 -0.43 0.80 0.23
C GLY A 307 -1.32 1.99 -0.10
N LEU A 308 -0.78 3.18 -0.32
CA LEU A 308 -1.60 4.37 -0.46
C LEU A 308 -2.20 4.52 -1.85
N ASP A 309 -3.52 4.65 -1.90
CA ASP A 309 -4.22 5.03 -3.13
C ASP A 309 -4.19 6.55 -3.31
N ILE A 310 -3.06 7.06 -3.79
CA ILE A 310 -2.93 8.45 -4.21
C ILE A 310 -3.01 8.47 -5.73
N SER A 311 -4.13 8.96 -6.23
CA SER A 311 -4.36 9.10 -7.67
C SER A 311 -3.69 10.36 -8.22
N ASN A 312 -3.38 10.33 -9.52
CA ASN A 312 -2.95 11.49 -10.29
C ASN A 312 -1.61 12.10 -9.85
N ILE A 313 -0.66 11.29 -9.38
CA ILE A 313 0.72 11.73 -9.19
C ILE A 313 1.35 11.96 -10.56
N SER A 314 1.75 13.18 -10.87
CA SER A 314 2.43 13.53 -12.12
C SER A 314 3.87 13.04 -12.14
N HIS A 315 4.57 13.19 -11.01
CA HIS A 315 6.01 12.96 -10.92
C HIS A 315 6.39 12.26 -9.62
N VAL A 316 7.29 11.30 -9.74
CA VAL A 316 8.02 10.68 -8.63
C VAL A 316 9.48 11.10 -8.74
N VAL A 317 10.06 11.59 -7.66
CA VAL A 317 11.48 11.93 -7.56
C VAL A 317 12.12 11.00 -6.54
N ASN A 318 12.99 10.09 -6.99
CA ASN A 318 13.90 9.35 -6.13
C ASN A 318 15.08 10.25 -5.79
N PHE A 319 14.93 11.06 -4.74
CA PHE A 319 16.00 11.96 -4.28
C PHE A 319 17.18 11.18 -3.70
N GLU A 320 16.93 10.03 -3.08
CA GLU A 320 17.95 9.00 -2.82
C GLU A 320 17.50 7.69 -3.46
N MET A 321 18.46 6.94 -4.03
CA MET A 321 18.15 5.61 -4.56
C MET A 321 17.76 4.67 -3.42
N PRO A 322 16.70 3.86 -3.56
CA PRO A 322 16.32 2.93 -2.50
C PRO A 322 17.40 1.88 -2.27
N GLU A 323 17.55 1.44 -1.02
CA GLU A 323 18.54 0.41 -0.65
C GLU A 323 18.16 -0.98 -1.18
N LEU A 324 16.85 -1.25 -1.31
CA LEU A 324 16.31 -2.48 -1.87
C LEU A 324 15.74 -2.22 -3.28
N PRO A 325 16.12 -3.01 -4.30
CA PRO A 325 15.63 -2.85 -5.67
C PRO A 325 14.11 -2.86 -5.81
N GLU A 326 13.42 -3.68 -5.02
CA GLU A 326 11.97 -3.83 -5.07
C GLU A 326 11.28 -2.50 -4.71
N LEU A 327 11.84 -1.75 -3.75
CA LEU A 327 11.30 -0.45 -3.34
C LEU A 327 11.31 0.57 -4.49
N TYR A 328 12.25 0.47 -5.44
CA TYR A 328 12.26 1.34 -6.61
C TYR A 328 10.96 1.20 -7.42
N MET A 329 10.56 -0.04 -7.70
CA MET A 329 9.32 -0.34 -8.42
C MET A 329 8.09 0.21 -7.68
N HIS A 330 8.10 0.16 -6.36
CA HIS A 330 7.03 0.72 -5.53
C HIS A 330 6.94 2.23 -5.55
N ARG A 331 8.10 2.91 -5.51
CA ARG A 331 8.21 4.36 -5.60
C ARG A 331 7.71 4.84 -6.96
N ILE A 332 8.25 4.31 -8.06
CA ILE A 332 7.87 4.76 -9.41
C ILE A 332 6.42 4.38 -9.74
N GLY A 333 5.91 3.25 -9.24
CA GLY A 333 4.52 2.85 -9.36
C GLY A 333 3.51 3.73 -8.61
N ARG A 334 3.95 4.81 -7.95
CA ARG A 334 3.07 5.87 -7.48
C ARG A 334 2.57 6.78 -8.60
N THR A 335 3.25 6.81 -9.75
CA THR A 335 2.83 7.57 -10.95
C THR A 335 2.42 6.64 -12.09
N GLY A 336 1.77 7.22 -13.11
CA GLY A 336 1.26 6.52 -14.30
C GLY A 336 0.18 5.46 -14.03
N ARG A 337 -0.54 5.55 -12.90
CA ARG A 337 -1.60 4.58 -12.57
C ARG A 337 -2.76 4.67 -13.56
N ALA A 338 -3.45 3.53 -13.76
CA ALA A 338 -4.56 3.39 -14.72
C ALA A 338 -4.11 3.76 -16.15
N ASP A 339 -4.90 4.55 -16.88
CA ASP A 339 -4.59 4.99 -18.26
C ASP A 339 -3.72 6.26 -18.32
N ALA A 340 -3.16 6.72 -17.19
CA ALA A 340 -2.33 7.92 -17.13
C ALA A 340 -0.86 7.63 -17.40
N THR A 341 -0.14 8.59 -17.99
CA THR A 341 1.32 8.58 -18.07
C THR A 341 1.94 9.27 -16.86
N GLY A 342 3.15 8.88 -16.49
CA GLY A 342 3.87 9.44 -15.36
C GLY A 342 5.36 9.60 -15.63
N THR A 343 6.04 10.41 -14.81
CA THR A 343 7.50 10.58 -14.91
C THR A 343 8.16 10.22 -13.58
N ALA A 344 9.18 9.37 -13.64
CA ALA A 344 10.03 9.03 -12.49
C ALA A 344 11.45 9.56 -12.71
N ILE A 345 11.90 10.47 -11.86
CA ILE A 345 13.21 11.11 -11.92
C ILE A 345 14.08 10.57 -10.79
N SER A 346 15.27 10.08 -11.07
CA SER A 346 16.16 9.48 -10.09
C SER A 346 17.50 10.23 -10.02
N PHE A 347 17.92 10.56 -8.80
CA PHE A 347 19.18 11.25 -8.55
C PHE A 347 20.22 10.28 -8.02
N VAL A 348 21.28 10.03 -8.78
CA VAL A 348 22.29 9.02 -8.47
C VAL A 348 23.62 9.67 -8.16
N ALA A 349 24.07 9.57 -6.90
CA ALA A 349 25.44 9.89 -6.52
C ALA A 349 26.33 8.66 -6.63
N LEU A 350 27.66 8.87 -6.65
CA LEU A 350 28.65 7.79 -6.77
C LEU A 350 28.44 6.65 -5.76
N ARG A 351 28.02 6.97 -4.53
CA ARG A 351 27.74 5.97 -3.47
C ARG A 351 26.47 5.14 -3.71
N GLU A 352 25.62 5.54 -4.65
CA GLU A 352 24.33 4.92 -4.97
C GLU A 352 24.39 4.11 -6.29
N GLU A 353 25.56 4.01 -6.93
CA GLU A 353 25.74 3.24 -8.17
C GLU A 353 25.44 1.76 -7.99
N GLU A 354 25.81 1.17 -6.85
CA GLU A 354 25.50 -0.23 -6.55
C GLU A 354 23.99 -0.47 -6.43
N SER A 355 23.27 0.43 -5.74
CA SER A 355 21.81 0.39 -5.67
C SER A 355 21.16 0.54 -7.04
N LYS A 356 21.67 1.47 -7.88
CA LYS A 356 21.23 1.64 -9.27
C LYS A 356 21.40 0.33 -10.06
N PHE A 357 22.58 -0.28 -9.99
CA PHE A 357 22.87 -1.53 -10.72
C PHE A 357 21.94 -2.67 -10.30
N ALA A 358 21.69 -2.82 -8.99
CA ALA A 358 20.78 -3.83 -8.49
C ALA A 358 19.32 -3.61 -8.95
N ILE A 359 18.89 -2.36 -9.09
CA ILE A 359 17.59 -1.99 -9.66
C ILE A 359 17.52 -2.35 -11.16
N GLU A 360 18.55 -1.99 -11.93
CA GLU A 360 18.61 -2.31 -13.37
C GLU A 360 18.58 -3.82 -13.62
N LEU A 361 19.28 -4.59 -12.77
CA LEU A 361 19.25 -6.06 -12.81
C LEU A 361 17.86 -6.62 -12.51
N LEU A 362 17.17 -6.10 -11.49
CA LEU A 362 15.80 -6.54 -11.16
C LEU A 362 14.82 -6.21 -12.29
N MET A 363 15.00 -5.06 -12.94
CA MET A 363 14.13 -4.58 -14.01
C MET A 363 14.47 -5.17 -15.39
N ASP A 364 15.62 -5.84 -15.52
CA ASP A 364 16.19 -6.27 -16.80
C ASP A 364 16.26 -5.11 -17.82
N MET A 365 16.66 -3.92 -17.33
CA MET A 365 16.65 -2.68 -18.10
C MET A 365 17.64 -1.66 -17.51
N GLU A 366 18.42 -1.01 -18.36
CA GLU A 366 19.25 0.14 -17.96
C GLU A 366 18.40 1.40 -17.78
N LEU A 367 18.65 2.14 -16.70
CA LEU A 367 18.02 3.42 -16.46
C LEU A 367 18.67 4.49 -17.34
N PRO A 368 17.89 5.19 -18.19
CA PRO A 368 18.44 6.20 -19.09
C PRO A 368 19.00 7.38 -18.29
N ILE A 369 20.20 7.80 -18.67
CA ILE A 369 20.91 8.92 -18.04
C ILE A 369 20.73 10.16 -18.90
N GLU A 370 20.12 11.18 -18.31
CA GLU A 370 19.98 12.49 -18.93
C GLU A 370 21.19 13.38 -18.67
N VAL A 371 21.41 14.33 -19.58
CA VAL A 371 22.48 15.31 -19.45
C VAL A 371 22.15 16.25 -18.30
N PHE A 372 23.09 16.40 -17.37
CA PHE A 372 22.93 17.30 -16.24
C PHE A 372 22.79 18.76 -16.73
N PRO A 373 21.75 19.52 -16.31
CA PRO A 373 21.57 20.88 -16.79
C PRO A 373 22.72 21.80 -16.35
N GLU A 374 23.33 22.53 -17.28
CA GLU A 374 24.51 23.39 -17.00
C GLU A 374 24.24 24.54 -16.02
N ILE A 375 22.97 24.86 -15.77
CA ILE A 375 22.51 26.02 -14.98
C ILE A 375 22.38 25.68 -13.47
N VAL A 376 22.53 24.40 -13.09
CA VAL A 376 22.18 23.84 -11.75
C VAL A 376 23.35 23.74 -10.78
#